data_AF-A0A3C1BFX8-F1
#
_entry.id   AF-A0A3C1BFX8-F1
#
_cell.length_a   1.000
_cell.length_b   1.000
_cell.length_c   1.000
_cell.angle_alpha   90.00
_cell.angle_beta   90.00
_cell.angle_gamma   90.00
#
_symmetry.space_group_name_H-M   'P 1'
#
loop_
_entity.id
_entity.type
_entity.pdbx_description
1 polymer ?
#
loop_
_entity_poly.entity_id
_entity_poly.type
_entity_poly.pdbx_seq_one_letter_code
_entity_poly.pdbx_strand_id
1 'polypeptide(L)'
;MNHHPIRTTVVGSYPFPGWLDFASQNLDKFGKADIEEMIEDAVIAAIHDQCAAGLDVITDGEQTRLDFNLSFYGYISGIENNDTETRKFGPPAHDQRGKNNITGELAAPNGLGAVKEFARLKKLAPKDPVLKVSIPGPYTLSGRLLPNGQYKDRYAITEALLPIIRRELEAVVEAGCTEITVDEPSMSCYAYKEDTKRFVDIFNRTVKPVVGKCNLSTHLCFGNFKGRPVGYRSLKPMLPDFLELDVNEIHIEMANREFAEIELLQPFAEKMNVAVGIIDVKNYYIETVEDVVERINRCLKYIPAEKLSVAPDCGLSQTARWASRQKLINMVAGAKKVRAAL
;
A
#
# COMPACT_ATOMS: atom_id res chain seq x y z
N MET A 1 18.54 1.13 -13.00
CA MET A 1 17.82 -0.13 -13.34
C MET A 1 17.31 0.03 -14.77
N ASN A 2 17.47 -0.97 -15.64
CA ASN A 2 16.85 -0.94 -16.97
C ASN A 2 15.34 -0.90 -16.76
N HIS A 3 14.73 0.26 -17.01
CA HIS A 3 13.29 0.44 -16.79
C HIS A 3 12.57 -0.26 -17.93
N HIS A 4 11.93 -1.38 -17.62
CA HIS A 4 11.10 -2.10 -18.56
C HIS A 4 9.78 -1.31 -18.69
N PRO A 5 9.43 -0.79 -19.88
CA PRO A 5 8.28 0.09 -20.03
C PRO A 5 7.00 -0.61 -19.60
N ILE A 6 6.04 0.12 -19.04
CA ILE A 6 4.74 -0.41 -18.58
C ILE A 6 4.94 -1.61 -17.64
N ARG A 7 5.69 -1.38 -16.57
CA ARG A 7 5.96 -2.38 -15.53
C ARG A 7 4.68 -2.75 -14.80
N THR A 8 4.50 -4.02 -14.45
CA THR A 8 3.31 -4.53 -13.75
C THR A 8 3.63 -4.81 -12.28
N THR A 9 2.83 -4.27 -11.37
CA THR A 9 3.03 -4.41 -9.92
C THR A 9 1.68 -4.53 -9.18
N VAL A 10 1.72 -4.78 -7.88
CA VAL A 10 0.60 -4.69 -6.94
C VAL A 10 0.93 -3.69 -5.85
N VAL A 11 -0.06 -3.16 -5.12
CA VAL A 11 0.24 -2.22 -4.02
C VAL A 11 0.97 -2.89 -2.86
N GLY A 12 0.42 -4.00 -2.39
CA GLY A 12 0.79 -4.60 -1.11
C GLY A 12 -0.09 -5.79 -0.82
N SER A 13 -1.20 -5.55 -0.14
CA SER A 13 -2.09 -6.61 0.35
C SER A 13 -2.78 -7.44 -0.74
N TYR A 14 -2.97 -8.73 -0.44
CA TYR A 14 -3.66 -9.71 -1.27
C TYR A 14 -4.80 -10.38 -0.45
N PRO A 15 -5.86 -10.91 -1.09
CA PRO A 15 -6.96 -11.55 -0.38
C PRO A 15 -6.49 -12.73 0.46
N PHE A 16 -6.92 -12.77 1.72
CA PHE A 16 -6.70 -13.93 2.57
C PHE A 16 -7.41 -15.15 1.97
N PRO A 17 -6.76 -16.33 1.95
CA PRO A 17 -7.47 -17.58 1.81
C PRO A 17 -8.52 -17.74 2.92
N GLY A 18 -9.65 -18.38 2.62
CA GLY A 18 -10.74 -18.52 3.60
C GLY A 18 -10.32 -19.26 4.87
N TRP A 19 -9.36 -20.19 4.77
CA TRP A 19 -8.79 -20.87 5.94
C TRP A 19 -7.95 -19.94 6.83
N LEU A 20 -7.25 -18.97 6.24
CA LEU A 20 -6.46 -17.99 7.00
C LEU A 20 -7.40 -17.01 7.71
N ASP A 21 -8.44 -16.54 7.02
CA ASP A 21 -9.44 -15.65 7.61
C ASP A 21 -10.10 -16.30 8.85
N PHE A 22 -10.52 -17.57 8.72
CA PHE A 22 -11.06 -18.32 9.85
C PHE A 22 -10.04 -18.51 10.98
N ALA A 23 -8.82 -18.94 10.64
CA ALA A 23 -7.80 -19.23 11.64
C ALA A 23 -7.30 -17.98 12.37
N SER A 24 -7.26 -16.83 11.70
CA SER A 24 -6.90 -15.54 12.30
C SER A 24 -7.83 -15.11 13.45
N GLN A 25 -9.07 -15.61 13.44
CA GLN A 25 -10.08 -15.41 14.49
C GLN A 25 -10.04 -16.49 15.58
N ASN A 26 -9.15 -17.49 15.45
CA ASN A 26 -9.06 -18.67 16.32
C ASN A 26 -7.59 -19.00 16.67
N LEU A 27 -6.69 -18.01 16.66
CA LEU A 27 -5.25 -18.22 16.86
C LEU A 27 -4.91 -18.84 18.22
N ASP A 28 -5.77 -18.66 19.22
CA ASP A 28 -5.65 -19.27 20.56
C ASP A 28 -5.74 -20.81 20.54
N LYS A 29 -6.26 -21.40 19.45
CA LYS A 29 -6.35 -22.85 19.24
C LYS A 29 -5.12 -23.46 18.58
N PHE A 30 -4.17 -22.63 18.14
CA PHE A 30 -2.99 -23.06 17.40
C PHE A 30 -1.71 -22.84 18.20
N GLY A 31 -0.77 -23.79 18.10
CA GLY A 31 0.58 -23.61 18.59
C GLY A 31 1.37 -22.63 17.73
N LYS A 32 2.48 -22.12 18.25
CA LYS A 32 3.37 -21.22 17.51
C LYS A 32 3.88 -21.81 16.20
N ALA A 33 4.14 -23.12 16.17
CA ALA A 33 4.58 -23.82 14.96
C ALA A 33 3.47 -23.84 13.89
N ASP A 34 2.24 -24.18 14.28
CA ASP A 34 1.07 -24.18 13.39
C ASP A 34 0.82 -22.79 12.80
N ILE A 35 0.99 -21.74 13.60
CA ILE A 35 0.83 -20.35 13.16
C ILE A 35 1.88 -19.95 12.13
N GLU A 36 3.16 -20.31 12.34
CA GLU A 36 4.22 -19.97 11.38
C GLU A 36 4.05 -20.77 10.07
N GLU A 37 3.70 -22.06 10.13
CA GLU A 37 3.39 -22.88 8.95
C GLU A 37 2.23 -22.26 8.15
N MET A 38 1.12 -21.94 8.83
CA MET A 38 -0.06 -21.32 8.23
C MET A 38 0.26 -19.98 7.55
N ILE A 39 1.12 -19.16 8.15
CA ILE A 39 1.59 -17.90 7.57
C ILE A 39 2.41 -18.16 6.30
N GLU A 40 3.37 -19.09 6.35
CA GLU A 40 4.19 -19.42 5.17
C GLU A 40 3.32 -19.92 4.02
N ASP A 41 2.36 -20.80 4.29
CA ASP A 41 1.43 -21.32 3.28
C ASP A 41 0.57 -20.21 2.66
N ALA A 42 0.16 -19.22 3.45
CA ALA A 42 -0.65 -18.11 2.95
C ALA A 42 0.17 -17.22 2.02
N VAL A 43 1.41 -16.93 2.41
CA VAL A 43 2.36 -16.16 1.59
C VAL A 43 2.69 -16.92 0.31
N ILE A 44 2.90 -18.24 0.36
CA ILE A 44 3.08 -19.08 -0.83
C ILE A 44 1.89 -18.95 -1.77
N ALA A 45 0.66 -19.00 -1.25
CA ALA A 45 -0.55 -18.87 -2.05
C ALA A 45 -0.65 -17.50 -2.75
N ALA A 46 -0.27 -16.41 -2.07
CA ALA A 46 -0.25 -15.06 -2.64
C ALA A 46 0.87 -14.89 -3.68
N ILE A 47 2.08 -15.39 -3.40
CA ILE A 47 3.22 -15.38 -4.34
C ILE A 47 2.85 -16.17 -5.60
N HIS A 48 2.29 -17.37 -5.43
CA HIS A 48 1.90 -18.22 -6.54
C HIS A 48 0.93 -17.50 -7.49
N ASP A 49 -0.13 -16.87 -6.96
CA ASP A 49 -1.11 -16.18 -7.78
C ASP A 49 -0.50 -14.96 -8.52
N GLN A 50 0.38 -14.22 -7.85
CA GLN A 50 1.09 -13.08 -8.43
C GLN A 50 2.09 -13.49 -9.53
N CYS A 51 2.87 -14.54 -9.30
CA CYS A 51 3.81 -15.08 -10.29
C CYS A 51 3.07 -15.72 -11.48
N ALA A 52 1.98 -16.44 -11.23
CA ALA A 52 1.19 -17.06 -12.29
C ALA A 52 0.53 -16.01 -13.21
N ALA A 53 0.16 -14.84 -12.67
CA ALA A 53 -0.27 -13.70 -13.48
C ALA A 53 0.87 -13.12 -14.34
N GLY A 54 2.12 -13.30 -13.92
CA GLY A 54 3.32 -12.81 -14.61
C GLY A 54 3.67 -11.37 -14.25
N LEU A 55 3.44 -10.97 -13.00
CA LEU A 55 3.82 -9.66 -12.48
C LEU A 55 5.34 -9.45 -12.48
N ASP A 56 5.77 -8.25 -12.82
CA ASP A 56 7.19 -7.84 -12.78
C ASP A 56 7.64 -7.59 -11.33
N VAL A 57 6.70 -7.24 -10.45
CA VAL A 57 6.93 -6.96 -9.02
C VAL A 57 5.87 -7.63 -8.17
N ILE A 58 6.30 -8.33 -7.12
CA ILE A 58 5.42 -9.03 -6.21
C ILE A 58 5.69 -8.62 -4.76
N THR A 59 4.70 -8.91 -3.92
CA THR A 59 4.77 -8.74 -2.45
C THR A 59 4.46 -10.09 -1.78
N ASP A 60 4.59 -10.16 -0.46
CA ASP A 60 4.12 -11.30 0.33
C ASP A 60 2.59 -11.33 0.47
N GLY A 61 1.89 -10.39 -0.16
CA GLY A 61 0.44 -10.20 -0.06
C GLY A 61 -0.01 -9.70 1.31
N GLU A 62 0.90 -9.24 2.17
CA GLU A 62 0.63 -8.82 3.56
C GLU A 62 -0.15 -9.88 4.35
N GLN A 63 0.09 -11.17 4.09
CA GLN A 63 -0.68 -12.28 4.68
C GLN A 63 -0.46 -12.42 6.20
N THR A 64 0.50 -11.70 6.77
CA THR A 64 0.74 -11.57 8.21
C THR A 64 -0.01 -10.41 8.86
N ARG A 65 -0.74 -9.60 8.08
CA ARG A 65 -1.40 -8.38 8.54
C ARG A 65 -2.91 -8.52 8.36
N LEU A 66 -3.67 -8.39 9.46
CA LEU A 66 -5.14 -8.36 9.40
C LEU A 66 -5.66 -7.17 8.58
N ASP A 67 -4.94 -6.06 8.63
CA ASP A 67 -5.17 -4.85 7.85
C ASP A 67 -3.82 -4.16 7.65
N PHE A 68 -3.64 -3.51 6.49
CA PHE A 68 -2.36 -2.95 6.03
C PHE A 68 -1.71 -2.02 7.05
N ASN A 69 -2.50 -1.30 7.86
CA ASN A 69 -1.97 -0.43 8.92
C ASN A 69 -2.38 -0.84 10.33
N LEU A 70 -3.50 -1.54 10.55
CA LEU A 70 -3.94 -1.83 11.92
C LEU A 70 -3.00 -2.82 12.63
N SER A 71 -2.41 -3.77 11.90
CA SER A 71 -1.47 -4.73 12.48
C SER A 71 -0.18 -4.07 13.00
N PHE A 72 0.18 -2.88 12.48
CA PHE A 72 1.37 -2.15 12.91
C PHE A 72 1.26 -1.61 14.35
N TYR A 73 0.06 -1.29 14.83
CA TYR A 73 -0.12 -0.84 16.22
C TYR A 73 0.26 -1.91 17.23
N GLY A 74 0.15 -3.20 16.89
CA GLY A 74 0.59 -4.30 17.75
C GLY A 74 2.10 -4.31 18.05
N TYR A 75 2.91 -3.58 17.26
CA TYR A 75 4.35 -3.44 17.46
C TYR A 75 4.74 -2.17 18.23
N ILE A 76 3.80 -1.25 18.44
CA ILE A 76 4.03 0.05 19.06
C ILE A 76 3.69 -0.04 20.56
N SER A 77 4.64 0.25 21.42
CA SER A 77 4.42 0.44 22.86
C SER A 77 3.89 1.85 23.17
N GLY A 78 3.31 2.02 24.36
CA GLY A 78 2.77 3.32 24.78
C GLY A 78 1.36 3.62 24.27
N ILE A 79 0.66 2.59 23.79
CA ILE A 79 -0.74 2.68 23.36
C ILE A 79 -1.60 1.58 23.99
N GLU A 80 -2.90 1.83 24.06
CA GLU A 80 -3.91 0.87 24.51
C GLU A 80 -5.13 0.92 23.58
N ASN A 81 -5.69 -0.25 23.24
CA ASN A 81 -6.88 -0.35 22.40
C ASN A 81 -8.04 0.43 23.01
N ASN A 82 -8.71 1.23 22.18
CA ASN A 82 -9.90 1.99 22.52
C ASN A 82 -11.03 1.69 21.53
N ASP A 83 -11.97 0.86 21.99
CA ASP A 83 -13.16 0.46 21.24
C ASP A 83 -14.46 1.09 21.76
N THR A 84 -14.39 2.16 22.57
CA THR A 84 -15.59 2.74 23.20
C THR A 84 -16.57 3.29 22.17
N GLU A 85 -16.06 3.92 21.11
CA GLU A 85 -16.84 4.55 20.03
C GLU A 85 -16.95 3.67 18.78
N THR A 86 -16.39 2.45 18.79
CA THR A 86 -16.35 1.58 17.61
C THR A 86 -17.73 0.98 17.33
N ARG A 87 -18.27 1.20 16.13
CA ARG A 87 -19.52 0.55 15.70
C ARG A 87 -19.30 -0.96 15.61
N LYS A 88 -20.15 -1.74 16.28
CA LYS A 88 -20.08 -3.22 16.27
C LYS A 88 -21.06 -3.88 15.29
N PHE A 89 -22.26 -3.30 15.13
CA PHE A 89 -23.33 -3.87 14.29
C PHE A 89 -23.76 -2.88 13.20
N GLY A 90 -24.20 -3.43 12.06
CA GLY A 90 -24.66 -2.67 10.90
C GLY A 90 -23.80 -2.88 9.65
N PRO A 91 -24.13 -2.18 8.55
CA PRO A 91 -23.38 -2.29 7.30
C PRO A 91 -21.88 -1.99 7.52
N PRO A 92 -20.97 -2.77 6.89
CA PRO A 92 -19.55 -2.52 7.04
C PRO A 92 -19.13 -1.13 6.55
N ALA A 93 -18.49 -0.37 7.43
CA ALA A 93 -18.13 1.03 7.19
C ALA A 93 -16.93 1.47 8.06
N HIS A 94 -16.32 2.61 7.72
CA HIS A 94 -15.07 3.08 8.33
C HIS A 94 -15.17 3.37 9.84
N ASP A 95 -16.37 3.57 10.38
CA ASP A 95 -16.63 3.74 11.82
C ASP A 95 -16.59 2.44 12.62
N GLN A 96 -16.37 1.29 11.96
CA GLN A 96 -16.09 0.00 12.61
C GLN A 96 -14.59 -0.25 12.85
N ARG A 97 -13.72 0.70 12.50
CA ARG A 97 -12.29 0.63 12.83
C ARG A 97 -12.09 1.11 14.27
N GLY A 98 -11.33 0.37 15.08
CA GLY A 98 -10.94 0.75 16.44
C GLY A 98 -9.85 1.82 16.48
N LYS A 99 -9.76 2.58 17.57
CA LYS A 99 -8.68 3.57 17.81
C LYS A 99 -7.80 3.08 18.96
N ASN A 100 -6.71 3.80 19.23
CA ASN A 100 -5.88 3.58 20.41
C ASN A 100 -5.73 4.86 21.20
N ASN A 101 -5.80 4.76 22.52
CA ASN A 101 -5.34 5.80 23.43
C ASN A 101 -3.82 5.79 23.49
N ILE A 102 -3.19 6.95 23.57
CA ILE A 102 -1.76 7.05 23.88
C ILE A 102 -1.61 7.12 25.40
N THR A 103 -0.95 6.11 25.97
CA THR A 103 -0.75 5.91 27.42
C THR A 103 0.69 6.17 27.86
N GLY A 104 1.63 6.31 26.93
CA GLY A 104 3.02 6.64 27.21
C GLY A 104 3.81 7.03 25.96
N GLU A 105 5.14 6.96 26.04
CA GLU A 105 6.02 7.22 24.91
C GLU A 105 5.82 6.17 23.81
N LEU A 106 5.65 6.64 22.57
CA LEU A 106 5.53 5.78 21.39
C LEU A 106 6.90 5.22 21.00
N ALA A 107 7.04 3.90 21.02
CA ALA A 107 8.27 3.23 20.61
C ALA A 107 7.97 1.86 19.98
N ALA A 108 8.87 1.36 19.13
CA ALA A 108 8.83 -0.01 18.61
C ALA A 108 10.24 -0.63 18.72
N PRO A 109 10.64 -1.09 19.93
CA PRO A 109 12.02 -1.50 20.19
C PRO A 109 12.46 -2.70 19.33
N ASN A 110 11.51 -3.52 18.89
CA ASN A 110 11.75 -4.71 18.06
C ASN A 110 11.44 -4.46 16.57
N GLY A 111 11.27 -3.19 16.16
CA GLY A 111 10.82 -2.83 14.82
C GLY A 111 9.33 -3.09 14.60
N LEU A 112 8.89 -2.88 13.37
CA LEU A 112 7.49 -2.97 12.94
C LEU A 112 7.14 -4.29 12.22
N GLY A 113 8.09 -5.22 12.15
CA GLY A 113 7.89 -6.56 11.59
C GLY A 113 8.14 -6.68 10.08
N ALA A 114 8.33 -5.58 9.36
CA ALA A 114 8.51 -5.57 7.91
C ALA A 114 9.80 -6.27 7.47
N VAL A 115 10.84 -6.25 8.31
CA VAL A 115 12.08 -7.03 8.06
C VAL A 115 11.79 -8.55 8.07
N LYS A 116 10.95 -9.03 8.99
CA LYS A 116 10.57 -10.46 9.07
C LYS A 116 9.72 -10.85 7.86
N GLU A 117 8.78 -9.99 7.47
CA GLU A 117 7.95 -10.17 6.28
C GLU A 117 8.80 -10.23 5.01
N PHE A 118 9.75 -9.30 4.85
CA PHE A 118 10.68 -9.31 3.72
C PHE A 118 11.56 -10.57 3.68
N ALA A 119 12.10 -10.98 4.84
CA ALA A 119 12.93 -12.19 4.92
C ALA A 119 12.13 -13.44 4.49
N ARG A 120 10.84 -13.51 4.86
CA ARG A 120 9.93 -14.58 4.42
C ARG A 120 9.66 -14.50 2.92
N LEU A 121 9.34 -13.32 2.40
CA LEU A 121 9.15 -13.12 0.95
C LEU A 121 10.37 -13.57 0.16
N LYS A 122 11.56 -13.15 0.58
CA LYS A 122 12.84 -13.50 -0.04
C LYS A 122 13.14 -15.01 0.01
N LYS A 123 12.72 -15.69 1.08
CA LYS A 123 12.86 -17.15 1.22
C LYS A 123 11.93 -17.90 0.26
N LEU A 124 10.69 -17.44 0.11
CA LEU A 124 9.61 -18.19 -0.56
C LEU A 124 9.43 -17.82 -2.05
N ALA A 125 9.83 -16.62 -2.46
CA ALA A 125 9.65 -16.14 -3.82
C ALA A 125 10.62 -16.79 -4.82
N PRO A 126 10.21 -16.96 -6.09
CA PRO A 126 11.15 -17.29 -7.17
C PRO A 126 12.11 -16.11 -7.44
N LYS A 127 13.17 -16.36 -8.21
CA LYS A 127 14.24 -15.39 -8.45
C LYS A 127 13.88 -14.26 -9.42
N ASP A 128 12.91 -14.48 -10.30
CA ASP A 128 12.66 -13.59 -11.44
C ASP A 128 11.96 -12.26 -11.07
N PRO A 129 10.89 -12.22 -10.26
CA PRO A 129 10.20 -10.97 -9.96
C PRO A 129 10.97 -10.12 -8.95
N VAL A 130 10.80 -8.81 -9.03
CA VAL A 130 11.29 -7.90 -8.00
C VAL A 130 10.42 -8.03 -6.75
N LEU A 131 11.06 -8.09 -5.58
CA LEU A 131 10.38 -8.23 -4.30
C LEU A 131 10.18 -6.86 -3.65
N LYS A 132 8.93 -6.53 -3.36
CA LYS A 132 8.53 -5.24 -2.78
C LYS A 132 7.92 -5.39 -1.40
N VAL A 133 8.20 -4.42 -0.53
CA VAL A 133 7.58 -4.28 0.80
C VAL A 133 6.80 -2.97 0.91
N SER A 134 5.60 -3.03 1.49
CA SER A 134 4.78 -1.87 1.85
C SER A 134 4.90 -1.58 3.35
N ILE A 135 5.09 -0.32 3.73
CA ILE A 135 5.11 0.14 5.13
C ILE A 135 4.24 1.39 5.23
N PRO A 136 3.26 1.46 6.15
CA PRO A 136 2.46 2.66 6.32
C PRO A 136 3.32 3.80 6.87
N GLY A 137 3.16 4.99 6.29
CA GLY A 137 3.87 6.17 6.74
C GLY A 137 3.32 6.73 8.06
N PRO A 138 4.08 7.62 8.72
CA PRO A 138 3.73 8.13 10.04
C PRO A 138 2.41 8.92 10.06
N TYR A 139 2.05 9.61 8.97
CA TYR A 139 0.81 10.39 8.97
C TYR A 139 -0.41 9.47 8.92
N THR A 140 -0.36 8.40 8.14
CA THR A 140 -1.41 7.39 8.10
C THR A 140 -1.51 6.59 9.40
N LEU A 141 -0.38 6.23 10.03
CA LEU A 141 -0.37 5.58 11.35
C LEU A 141 -0.86 6.50 12.48
N SER A 142 -0.65 7.82 12.41
CA SER A 142 -1.20 8.72 13.42
C SER A 142 -2.73 8.73 13.45
N GLY A 143 -3.40 8.38 12.34
CA GLY A 143 -4.84 8.53 12.16
C GLY A 143 -5.71 7.65 13.07
N ARG A 144 -5.14 6.62 13.70
CA ARG A 144 -5.85 5.77 14.68
C ARG A 144 -5.36 5.97 16.11
N LEU A 145 -4.48 6.94 16.37
CA LEU A 145 -4.04 7.29 17.71
C LEU A 145 -4.78 8.56 18.18
N LEU A 146 -5.33 8.53 19.38
CA LEU A 146 -6.06 9.64 19.96
C LEU A 146 -5.08 10.64 20.60
N PRO A 147 -5.11 11.94 20.23
CA PRO A 147 -4.34 12.99 20.87
C PRO A 147 -4.59 13.06 22.39
N ASN A 148 -3.58 13.49 23.13
CA ASN A 148 -3.63 13.67 24.59
C ASN A 148 -2.79 14.90 25.01
N GLY A 149 -2.53 15.06 26.31
CA GLY A 149 -1.72 16.18 26.81
C GLY A 149 -0.26 16.18 26.32
N GLN A 150 0.32 15.02 26.03
CA GLN A 150 1.69 14.85 25.53
C GLN A 150 1.77 15.10 24.03
N TYR A 151 0.82 14.55 23.26
CA TYR A 151 0.73 14.70 21.81
C TYR A 151 -0.58 15.41 21.46
N LYS A 152 -0.50 16.74 21.32
CA LYS A 152 -1.68 17.63 21.28
C LYS A 152 -2.56 17.46 20.05
N ASP A 153 -1.99 17.02 18.94
CA ASP A 153 -2.68 16.88 17.68
C ASP A 153 -2.09 15.73 16.84
N ARG A 154 -2.73 15.47 15.70
CA ARG A 154 -2.31 14.44 14.76
C ARG A 154 -0.88 14.63 14.23
N TYR A 155 -0.44 15.87 14.02
CA TYR A 155 0.91 16.14 13.53
C TYR A 155 1.95 15.87 14.63
N ALA A 156 1.66 16.21 15.89
CA ALA A 156 2.55 15.88 17.02
C ALA A 156 2.73 14.35 17.17
N ILE A 157 1.65 13.58 16.97
CA ILE A 157 1.73 12.11 16.92
C ILE A 157 2.55 11.65 15.71
N THR A 158 2.31 12.24 14.53
CA THR A 158 3.04 11.92 13.30
C THR A 158 4.55 12.11 13.48
N GLU A 159 4.98 13.21 14.08
CA GLU A 159 6.40 13.49 14.39
C GLU A 159 6.99 12.47 15.36
N ALA A 160 6.21 12.01 16.33
CA ALA A 160 6.64 10.98 17.28
C ALA A 160 6.81 9.60 16.62
N LEU A 161 6.01 9.28 15.61
CA LEU A 161 6.11 8.04 14.85
C LEU A 161 7.25 8.07 13.83
N LEU A 162 7.58 9.23 13.25
CA LEU A 162 8.60 9.40 12.22
C LEU A 162 9.92 8.63 12.47
N PRO A 163 10.59 8.72 13.64
CA PRO A 163 11.83 7.98 13.88
C PRO A 163 11.65 6.45 13.85
N ILE A 164 10.46 5.95 14.22
CA ILE A 164 10.14 4.52 14.20
C ILE A 164 10.07 4.02 12.75
N ILE A 165 9.31 4.72 11.90
CA ILE A 165 9.15 4.35 10.48
C ILE A 165 10.49 4.47 9.77
N ARG A 166 11.25 5.55 10.03
CA ARG A 166 12.58 5.74 9.46
C ARG A 166 13.50 4.54 9.73
N ARG A 167 13.57 4.09 10.98
CA ARG A 167 14.40 2.94 11.37
C ARG A 167 13.95 1.65 10.68
N GLU A 168 12.65 1.45 10.52
CA GLU A 168 12.12 0.28 9.80
C GLU A 168 12.54 0.31 8.32
N LEU A 169 12.43 1.46 7.65
CA LEU A 169 12.85 1.63 6.26
C LEU A 169 14.34 1.31 6.08
N GLU A 170 15.20 1.84 6.96
CA GLU A 170 16.63 1.54 6.96
C GLU A 170 16.89 0.05 7.13
N ALA A 171 16.25 -0.59 8.11
CA ALA A 171 16.43 -2.01 8.40
C ALA A 171 15.98 -2.92 7.24
N VAL A 172 14.90 -2.56 6.53
CA VAL A 172 14.42 -3.31 5.36
C VAL A 172 15.38 -3.17 4.17
N VAL A 173 15.96 -1.99 3.95
CA VAL A 173 17.02 -1.79 2.95
C VAL A 173 18.28 -2.58 3.32
N GLU A 174 18.70 -2.57 4.60
CA GLU A 174 19.84 -3.35 5.10
C GLU A 174 19.64 -4.86 4.95
N ALA A 175 18.40 -5.36 5.06
CA ALA A 175 18.05 -6.75 4.76
C ALA A 175 18.14 -7.11 3.26
N GLY A 176 18.35 -6.11 2.40
CA GLY A 176 18.55 -6.24 0.96
C GLY A 176 17.28 -6.02 0.14
N CYS A 177 16.26 -5.34 0.68
CA CYS A 177 15.08 -4.97 -0.09
C CYS A 177 15.42 -3.83 -1.05
N THR A 178 15.13 -4.04 -2.34
CA THR A 178 15.45 -3.08 -3.39
C THR A 178 14.25 -2.25 -3.82
N GLU A 179 13.06 -2.51 -3.30
CA GLU A 179 11.85 -1.78 -3.64
C GLU A 179 10.89 -1.66 -2.46
N ILE A 180 10.54 -0.43 -2.11
CA ILE A 180 9.73 -0.13 -0.93
C ILE A 180 8.61 0.85 -1.33
N THR A 181 7.41 0.61 -0.83
CA THR A 181 6.30 1.57 -0.88
C THR A 181 6.02 2.08 0.53
N VAL A 182 5.99 3.40 0.71
CA VAL A 182 5.48 4.03 1.93
C VAL A 182 4.03 4.42 1.70
N ASP A 183 3.10 3.76 2.39
CA ASP A 183 1.66 4.00 2.18
C ASP A 183 1.17 5.22 2.97
N GLU A 184 0.74 6.26 2.26
CA GLU A 184 0.16 7.47 2.86
C GLU A 184 -1.25 7.82 2.33
N PRO A 185 -2.18 6.85 2.25
CA PRO A 185 -3.52 7.10 1.71
C PRO A 185 -4.33 8.08 2.57
N SER A 186 -3.97 8.27 3.84
CA SER A 186 -4.70 9.22 4.66
C SER A 186 -4.52 10.65 4.20
N MET A 187 -3.34 11.05 3.68
CA MET A 187 -3.20 12.43 3.22
C MET A 187 -3.96 12.64 1.91
N SER A 188 -3.93 11.71 0.96
CA SER A 188 -4.73 11.81 -0.26
C SER A 188 -6.24 11.89 0.02
N CYS A 189 -6.74 11.23 1.09
CA CYS A 189 -8.14 11.34 1.50
C CYS A 189 -8.54 12.72 2.04
N TYR A 190 -7.60 13.47 2.62
CA TYR A 190 -7.89 14.69 3.41
C TYR A 190 -7.14 15.93 2.95
N ALA A 191 -6.35 15.86 1.87
CA ALA A 191 -5.57 16.98 1.32
C ALA A 191 -6.40 18.25 1.08
N TYR A 192 -7.71 18.13 0.82
CA TYR A 192 -8.62 19.28 0.66
C TYR A 192 -8.81 20.15 1.92
N LYS A 193 -8.37 19.68 3.10
CA LYS A 193 -8.52 20.39 4.37
C LYS A 193 -7.30 20.29 5.30
N GLU A 194 -6.26 19.57 4.88
CA GLU A 194 -5.04 19.34 5.66
C GLU A 194 -3.87 20.13 5.06
N ASP A 195 -2.77 20.24 5.81
CA ASP A 195 -1.56 20.95 5.37
C ASP A 195 -0.68 20.00 4.53
N THR A 196 -0.87 20.04 3.23
CA THR A 196 -0.15 19.22 2.24
C THR A 196 1.35 19.49 2.25
N LYS A 197 1.76 20.76 2.39
CA LYS A 197 3.17 21.14 2.44
C LYS A 197 3.87 20.60 3.68
N ARG A 198 3.22 20.67 4.85
CA ARG A 198 3.74 20.08 6.09
C ARG A 198 3.85 18.56 5.98
N PHE A 199 2.89 17.91 5.34
CA PHE A 199 2.97 16.47 5.10
C PHE A 199 4.16 16.09 4.21
N VAL A 200 4.39 16.81 3.11
CA VAL A 200 5.54 16.55 2.22
C VAL A 200 6.86 16.70 2.97
N ASP A 201 7.01 17.73 3.82
CA ASP A 201 8.20 17.89 4.67
C ASP A 201 8.41 16.67 5.61
N ILE A 202 7.35 16.24 6.31
CA ILE A 202 7.39 15.08 7.20
C ILE A 202 7.74 13.80 6.42
N PHE A 203 7.10 13.59 5.26
CA PHE A 203 7.33 12.43 4.42
C PHE A 203 8.80 12.38 3.97
N ASN A 204 9.32 13.47 3.41
CA ASN A 204 10.70 13.56 2.94
C ASN A 204 11.70 13.33 4.08
N ARG A 205 11.46 13.91 5.27
CA ARG A 205 12.26 13.60 6.47
C ARG A 205 12.19 12.14 6.87
N THR A 206 11.04 11.48 6.72
CA THR A 206 10.86 10.06 7.04
C THR A 206 11.71 9.19 6.13
N VAL A 207 11.65 9.41 4.81
CA VAL A 207 12.29 8.54 3.82
C VAL A 207 13.74 8.89 3.50
N LYS A 208 14.21 10.09 3.89
CA LYS A 208 15.57 10.61 3.60
C LYS A 208 16.70 9.57 3.69
N PRO A 209 16.79 8.68 4.69
CA PRO A 209 17.91 7.73 4.78
C PRO A 209 17.92 6.63 3.72
N VAL A 210 16.79 6.38 3.05
CA VAL A 210 16.66 5.33 2.02
C VAL A 210 16.55 5.87 0.60
N VAL A 211 16.45 7.19 0.42
CA VAL A 211 16.50 7.85 -0.89
C VAL A 211 17.78 7.45 -1.63
N GLY A 212 17.63 6.95 -2.86
CA GLY A 212 18.74 6.49 -3.70
C GLY A 212 19.31 5.11 -3.34
N LYS A 213 18.80 4.43 -2.31
CA LYS A 213 19.24 3.08 -1.90
C LYS A 213 18.31 1.96 -2.38
N CYS A 214 17.07 2.29 -2.73
CA CYS A 214 16.06 1.39 -3.26
C CYS A 214 15.17 2.14 -4.27
N ASN A 215 14.34 1.41 -5.03
CA ASN A 215 13.21 2.01 -5.75
C ASN A 215 12.12 2.37 -4.72
N LEU A 216 12.09 3.62 -4.30
CA LEU A 216 11.15 4.12 -3.30
C LEU A 216 9.89 4.64 -3.98
N SER A 217 8.73 4.23 -3.49
CA SER A 217 7.44 4.70 -3.97
C SER A 217 6.53 5.12 -2.82
N THR A 218 5.48 5.87 -3.16
CA THR A 218 4.36 6.15 -2.23
C THR A 218 3.04 5.82 -2.89
N HIS A 219 2.08 5.33 -2.11
CA HIS A 219 0.75 4.99 -2.59
C HIS A 219 -0.30 5.97 -2.10
N LEU A 220 -1.04 6.54 -3.06
CA LEU A 220 -2.11 7.51 -2.87
C LEU A 220 -3.42 6.94 -3.40
N CYS A 221 -4.33 6.63 -2.48
CA CYS A 221 -5.68 6.17 -2.78
C CYS A 221 -6.71 6.94 -1.96
N PHE A 222 -7.99 6.69 -2.22
CA PHE A 222 -9.07 7.36 -1.51
C PHE A 222 -9.76 6.46 -0.48
N GLY A 223 -9.06 5.41 -0.04
CA GLY A 223 -9.51 4.43 0.94
C GLY A 223 -10.08 3.18 0.29
N ASN A 224 -9.85 2.02 0.93
CA ASN A 224 -10.36 0.74 0.47
C ASN A 224 -11.01 -0.09 1.60
N PHE A 225 -11.28 0.51 2.77
CA PHE A 225 -11.81 -0.26 3.90
C PHE A 225 -13.19 -0.83 3.54
N LYS A 226 -13.31 -2.17 3.59
CA LYS A 226 -14.52 -2.90 3.16
C LYS A 226 -14.93 -2.59 1.72
N GLY A 227 -13.96 -2.33 0.84
CA GLY A 227 -14.18 -2.04 -0.58
C GLY A 227 -14.78 -0.67 -0.85
N ARG A 228 -14.60 0.32 0.05
CA ARG A 228 -15.24 1.64 -0.05
C ARG A 228 -14.22 2.78 0.01
N PRO A 229 -14.36 3.81 -0.84
CA PRO A 229 -13.69 5.08 -0.65
C PRO A 229 -14.20 5.80 0.61
N VAL A 230 -13.34 6.61 1.21
CA VAL A 230 -13.60 7.42 2.42
C VAL A 230 -13.28 8.90 2.20
N GLY A 231 -12.36 9.23 1.28
CA GLY A 231 -11.87 10.58 1.05
C GLY A 231 -12.57 11.36 -0.06
N TYR A 232 -12.25 12.65 -0.15
CA TYR A 232 -12.58 13.48 -1.31
C TYR A 232 -11.72 13.05 -2.51
N ARG A 233 -12.35 12.45 -3.53
CA ARG A 233 -11.67 11.75 -4.64
C ARG A 233 -11.14 12.68 -5.73
N SER A 234 -10.30 13.65 -5.37
CA SER A 234 -9.65 14.57 -6.31
C SER A 234 -8.14 14.68 -6.05
N LEU A 235 -7.35 14.78 -7.12
CA LEU A 235 -5.90 15.02 -7.05
C LEU A 235 -5.55 16.50 -6.88
N LYS A 236 -6.45 17.41 -7.27
CA LYS A 236 -6.19 18.86 -7.26
C LYS A 236 -5.69 19.36 -5.91
N PRO A 237 -6.25 18.95 -4.76
CA PRO A 237 -5.77 19.43 -3.46
C PRO A 237 -4.35 19.01 -3.11
N MET A 238 -3.80 17.98 -3.76
CA MET A 238 -2.44 17.50 -3.51
C MET A 238 -1.40 18.33 -4.29
N LEU A 239 -1.82 19.05 -5.34
CA LEU A 239 -0.93 19.82 -6.20
C LEU A 239 -0.84 21.29 -5.76
N PRO A 240 0.34 21.92 -5.85
CA PRO A 240 1.58 21.37 -6.42
C PRO A 240 2.43 20.59 -5.41
N ASP A 241 2.11 20.63 -4.11
CA ASP A 241 3.02 20.20 -3.04
C ASP A 241 3.53 18.76 -3.21
N PHE A 242 2.67 17.83 -3.64
CA PHE A 242 3.03 16.42 -3.81
C PHE A 242 4.07 16.16 -4.93
N LEU A 243 4.33 17.14 -5.80
CA LEU A 243 5.40 17.07 -6.78
C LEU A 243 6.80 17.10 -6.14
N GLU A 244 6.89 17.54 -4.88
CA GLU A 244 8.13 17.66 -4.11
C GLU A 244 8.36 16.46 -3.17
N LEU A 245 7.60 15.38 -3.31
CA LEU A 245 7.84 14.13 -2.57
C LEU A 245 9.14 13.45 -3.05
N ASP A 246 10.01 13.09 -2.11
CA ASP A 246 11.28 12.41 -2.37
C ASP A 246 11.05 10.90 -2.66
N VAL A 247 10.45 10.59 -3.80
CA VAL A 247 10.18 9.22 -4.28
C VAL A 247 10.67 9.02 -5.72
N ASN A 248 10.95 7.76 -6.09
CA ASN A 248 11.20 7.37 -7.47
C ASN A 248 9.91 7.19 -8.27
N GLU A 249 8.82 6.80 -7.59
CA GLU A 249 7.54 6.48 -8.22
C GLU A 249 6.35 6.86 -7.34
N ILE A 250 5.31 7.43 -7.94
CA ILE A 250 4.03 7.70 -7.26
C ILE A 250 2.94 6.78 -7.78
N HIS A 251 2.23 6.10 -6.87
CA HIS A 251 1.13 5.21 -7.24
C HIS A 251 -0.22 5.86 -6.98
N ILE A 252 -1.01 6.08 -8.03
CA ILE A 252 -2.25 6.86 -7.98
C ILE A 252 -3.46 6.04 -8.41
N GLU A 253 -4.50 6.01 -7.56
CA GLU A 253 -5.81 5.41 -7.84
C GLU A 253 -6.54 6.14 -9.00
N MET A 254 -6.97 5.37 -10.02
CA MET A 254 -7.63 5.90 -11.23
C MET A 254 -8.84 5.08 -11.71
N ALA A 255 -8.82 3.76 -11.67
CA ALA A 255 -9.85 2.93 -12.29
C ALA A 255 -11.24 3.12 -11.66
N ASN A 256 -11.34 3.11 -10.33
CA ASN A 256 -12.57 3.38 -9.57
C ASN A 256 -13.08 4.82 -9.72
N ARG A 257 -12.22 5.71 -10.26
CA ARG A 257 -12.55 7.10 -10.57
C ARG A 257 -12.83 7.30 -12.06
N GLU A 258 -12.93 6.22 -12.85
CA GLU A 258 -13.12 6.28 -14.30
C GLU A 258 -12.05 7.14 -15.01
N PHE A 259 -10.85 7.18 -14.42
CA PHE A 259 -9.71 8.03 -14.83
C PHE A 259 -10.05 9.53 -14.85
N ALA A 260 -10.91 9.98 -13.94
CA ALA A 260 -11.14 11.40 -13.73
C ALA A 260 -9.83 12.10 -13.32
N GLU A 261 -9.56 13.25 -13.95
CA GLU A 261 -8.34 14.05 -13.74
C GLU A 261 -7.04 13.35 -14.19
N ILE A 262 -7.11 12.46 -15.19
CA ILE A 262 -5.94 11.75 -15.73
C ILE A 262 -4.84 12.69 -16.25
N GLU A 263 -5.21 13.86 -16.75
CA GLU A 263 -4.29 14.89 -17.21
C GLU A 263 -3.38 15.42 -16.09
N LEU A 264 -3.82 15.32 -14.83
CA LEU A 264 -3.01 15.72 -13.66
C LEU A 264 -1.89 14.73 -13.35
N LEU A 265 -1.80 13.59 -14.05
CA LEU A 265 -0.66 12.68 -13.96
C LEU A 265 0.58 13.21 -14.68
N GLN A 266 0.41 14.10 -15.67
CA GLN A 266 1.53 14.60 -16.47
C GLN A 266 2.57 15.36 -15.61
N PRO A 267 2.20 16.31 -14.72
CA PRO A 267 3.17 16.98 -13.85
C PRO A 267 3.96 16.01 -12.95
N PHE A 268 3.34 14.91 -12.49
CA PHE A 268 4.07 13.87 -11.77
C PHE A 268 5.05 13.15 -12.69
N ALA A 269 4.64 12.76 -13.90
CA ALA A 269 5.48 12.10 -14.88
C ALA A 269 6.67 12.96 -15.34
N GLU A 270 6.58 14.28 -15.25
CA GLU A 270 7.71 15.19 -15.49
C GLU A 270 8.80 15.08 -14.41
N LYS A 271 8.42 14.73 -13.16
CA LYS A 271 9.31 14.68 -11.99
C LYS A 271 9.77 13.28 -11.59
N MET A 272 8.91 12.29 -11.75
CA MET A 272 9.08 10.93 -11.22
C MET A 272 8.38 9.88 -12.11
N ASN A 273 8.52 8.60 -11.79
CA ASN A 273 7.72 7.54 -12.42
C ASN A 273 6.29 7.57 -11.86
N VAL A 274 5.34 7.04 -12.62
CA VAL A 274 3.93 7.00 -12.23
C VAL A 274 3.41 5.58 -12.38
N ALA A 275 3.05 4.96 -11.24
CA ALA A 275 2.21 3.80 -11.24
C ALA A 275 0.74 4.24 -11.30
N VAL A 276 -0.03 3.66 -12.20
CA VAL A 276 -1.46 3.98 -12.36
C VAL A 276 -2.32 2.79 -11.97
N GLY A 277 -3.32 3.06 -11.12
CA GLY A 277 -4.40 2.14 -10.81
C GLY A 277 -5.28 1.90 -12.02
N ILE A 278 -5.09 0.77 -12.70
CA ILE A 278 -5.85 0.39 -13.91
C ILE A 278 -6.89 -0.69 -13.66
N ILE A 279 -6.89 -1.31 -12.48
CA ILE A 279 -7.86 -2.30 -12.02
C ILE A 279 -8.61 -1.72 -10.84
N ASP A 280 -9.95 -1.70 -10.93
CA ASP A 280 -10.79 -1.28 -9.81
C ASP A 280 -10.93 -2.43 -8.81
N VAL A 281 -10.34 -2.25 -7.63
CA VAL A 281 -10.38 -3.23 -6.53
C VAL A 281 -11.65 -3.18 -5.69
N LYS A 282 -12.49 -2.16 -5.91
CA LYS A 282 -13.74 -1.89 -5.20
C LYS A 282 -14.97 -2.35 -5.99
N ASN A 283 -14.78 -2.76 -7.24
CA ASN A 283 -15.83 -3.23 -8.12
C ASN A 283 -15.73 -4.75 -8.37
N TYR A 284 -16.88 -5.40 -8.47
CA TYR A 284 -17.00 -6.82 -8.77
C TYR A 284 -16.74 -7.13 -10.24
N TYR A 285 -16.88 -6.14 -11.13
CA TYR A 285 -16.53 -6.26 -12.54
C TYR A 285 -15.07 -6.64 -12.71
N ILE A 286 -14.78 -7.69 -13.49
CA ILE A 286 -13.41 -8.08 -13.85
C ILE A 286 -13.09 -7.43 -15.18
N GLU A 287 -12.13 -6.51 -15.17
CA GLU A 287 -11.59 -5.89 -16.38
C GLU A 287 -11.12 -6.93 -17.37
N THR A 288 -11.56 -6.81 -18.62
CA THR A 288 -11.04 -7.57 -19.74
C THR A 288 -9.63 -7.09 -20.13
N VAL A 289 -8.94 -7.87 -20.96
CA VAL A 289 -7.64 -7.46 -21.51
C VAL A 289 -7.79 -6.18 -22.33
N GLU A 290 -8.89 -6.05 -23.07
CA GLU A 290 -9.21 -4.89 -23.88
C GLU A 290 -9.47 -3.63 -23.04
N ASP A 291 -10.19 -3.75 -21.91
CA ASP A 291 -10.35 -2.62 -20.97
C ASP A 291 -8.99 -2.13 -20.48
N VAL A 292 -8.11 -3.07 -20.11
CA VAL A 292 -6.75 -2.75 -19.65
C VAL A 292 -5.96 -2.03 -20.75
N VAL A 293 -6.00 -2.53 -21.99
CA VAL A 293 -5.32 -1.90 -23.13
C VAL A 293 -5.82 -0.49 -23.37
N GLU A 294 -7.14 -0.28 -23.36
CA GLU A 294 -7.74 1.05 -23.51
C GLU A 294 -7.26 2.00 -22.42
N ARG A 295 -7.31 1.56 -21.16
CA ARG A 295 -6.89 2.32 -19.98
C ARG A 295 -5.41 2.72 -20.06
N ILE A 296 -4.53 1.79 -20.42
CA ILE A 296 -3.09 2.08 -20.59
C ILE A 296 -2.88 3.09 -21.73
N ASN A 297 -3.57 2.95 -22.87
CA ASN A 297 -3.47 3.91 -23.97
C ASN A 297 -3.97 5.31 -23.60
N ARG A 298 -4.93 5.44 -22.67
CA ARG A 298 -5.32 6.74 -22.10
C ARG A 298 -4.18 7.34 -21.28
N CYS A 299 -3.51 6.55 -20.45
CA CYS A 299 -2.35 6.99 -19.65
C CYS A 299 -1.17 7.44 -20.52
N LEU A 300 -0.88 6.73 -21.61
CA LEU A 300 0.23 7.02 -22.52
C LEU A 300 0.14 8.39 -23.23
N LYS A 301 -1.03 9.05 -23.18
CA LYS A 301 -1.18 10.44 -23.66
C LYS A 301 -0.49 11.47 -22.75
N TYR A 302 -0.24 11.11 -21.50
CA TYR A 302 0.25 12.02 -20.44
C TYR A 302 1.54 11.51 -19.78
N ILE A 303 1.83 10.22 -19.87
CA ILE A 303 2.95 9.56 -19.20
C ILE A 303 3.78 8.80 -20.26
N PRO A 304 5.08 9.09 -20.41
CA PRO A 304 5.96 8.30 -21.27
C PRO A 304 5.97 6.82 -20.84
N ALA A 305 6.03 5.90 -21.80
CA ALA A 305 5.89 4.47 -21.54
C ALA A 305 6.97 3.92 -20.58
N GLU A 306 8.18 4.47 -20.63
CA GLU A 306 9.32 4.15 -19.78
C GLU A 306 9.17 4.63 -18.33
N LYS A 307 8.22 5.54 -18.05
CA LYS A 307 7.89 6.04 -16.71
C LYS A 307 6.58 5.47 -16.16
N LEU A 308 5.85 4.70 -16.98
CA LEU A 308 4.56 4.14 -16.59
C LEU A 308 4.74 2.76 -15.95
N SER A 309 4.15 2.59 -14.78
CA SER A 309 3.80 1.27 -14.23
C SER A 309 2.28 1.13 -14.13
N VAL A 310 1.80 -0.10 -14.11
CA VAL A 310 0.38 -0.43 -13.99
C VAL A 310 0.16 -1.35 -12.79
N ALA A 311 -0.88 -1.04 -12.02
CA ALA A 311 -1.22 -1.76 -10.80
C ALA A 311 -2.74 -1.72 -10.56
N PRO A 312 -3.26 -2.49 -9.59
CA PRO A 312 -4.60 -2.24 -9.06
C PRO A 312 -4.66 -0.93 -8.27
N ASP A 313 -5.84 -0.31 -8.22
CA ASP A 313 -6.07 0.99 -7.56
C ASP A 313 -5.60 1.08 -6.10
N CYS A 314 -5.62 -0.03 -5.38
CA CYS A 314 -5.20 -0.16 -3.99
C CYS A 314 -4.85 -1.64 -3.73
N GLY A 315 -4.49 -2.01 -2.50
CA GLY A 315 -4.35 -3.41 -2.12
C GLY A 315 -5.61 -4.25 -2.41
N LEU A 316 -5.42 -5.51 -2.79
CA LEU A 316 -6.48 -6.42 -3.21
C LEU A 316 -7.17 -7.12 -2.03
N SER A 317 -6.79 -6.88 -0.77
CA SER A 317 -7.29 -7.65 0.39
C SER A 317 -8.81 -7.65 0.57
N GLN A 318 -9.52 -6.64 0.03
CA GLN A 318 -10.97 -6.53 0.09
C GLN A 318 -11.69 -7.05 -1.17
N THR A 319 -10.94 -7.60 -2.12
CA THR A 319 -11.45 -8.22 -3.35
C THR A 319 -11.44 -9.74 -3.20
N ALA A 320 -12.43 -10.45 -3.76
CA ALA A 320 -12.44 -11.91 -3.66
C ALA A 320 -11.23 -12.53 -4.39
N ARG A 321 -10.55 -13.52 -3.78
CA ARG A 321 -9.31 -14.11 -4.33
C ARG A 321 -9.43 -14.58 -5.78
N TRP A 322 -10.52 -15.26 -6.14
CA TRP A 322 -10.74 -15.73 -7.51
C TRP A 322 -10.83 -14.57 -8.53
N ALA A 323 -11.44 -13.45 -8.13
CA ALA A 323 -11.53 -12.25 -8.96
C ALA A 323 -10.17 -11.54 -9.04
N SER A 324 -9.47 -11.43 -7.91
CA SER A 324 -8.12 -10.84 -7.85
C SER A 324 -7.15 -11.57 -8.78
N ARG A 325 -7.19 -12.90 -8.83
CA ARG A 325 -6.40 -13.70 -9.77
C ARG A 325 -6.68 -13.32 -11.22
N GLN A 326 -7.95 -13.31 -11.63
CA GLN A 326 -8.32 -13.01 -13.00
C GLN A 326 -8.00 -11.55 -13.39
N LYS A 327 -8.24 -10.59 -12.48
CA LYS A 327 -7.88 -9.18 -12.66
C LYS A 327 -6.38 -9.01 -12.90
N LEU A 328 -5.52 -9.68 -12.14
CA LEU A 328 -4.07 -9.62 -12.34
C LEU A 328 -3.64 -10.27 -13.67
N ILE A 329 -4.22 -11.42 -14.04
CA ILE A 329 -3.96 -12.07 -15.33
C ILE A 329 -4.29 -11.12 -16.49
N ASN A 330 -5.47 -10.49 -16.45
CA ASN A 330 -5.92 -9.57 -17.50
C ASN A 330 -5.07 -8.29 -17.53
N MET A 331 -4.69 -7.75 -16.36
CA MET A 331 -3.78 -6.62 -16.25
C MET A 331 -2.44 -6.90 -16.93
N VAL A 332 -1.79 -8.02 -16.59
CA VAL A 332 -0.49 -8.37 -17.16
C VAL A 332 -0.59 -8.64 -18.65
N ALA A 333 -1.63 -9.34 -19.10
CA ALA A 333 -1.86 -9.61 -20.52
C ALA A 333 -2.06 -8.30 -21.32
N GLY A 334 -2.87 -7.36 -20.80
CA GLY A 334 -3.09 -6.06 -21.43
C GLY A 334 -1.81 -5.23 -21.49
N ALA A 335 -1.03 -5.18 -20.40
CA ALA A 335 0.27 -4.51 -20.38
C ALA A 335 1.26 -5.13 -21.39
N LYS A 336 1.33 -6.46 -21.49
CA LYS A 336 2.15 -7.15 -22.51
C LYS A 336 1.73 -6.77 -23.93
N LYS A 337 0.42 -6.71 -24.20
CA LYS A 337 -0.14 -6.35 -25.52
C LYS A 337 0.22 -4.92 -25.93
N VAL A 338 0.13 -3.95 -25.00
CA VAL A 338 0.54 -2.57 -25.29
C VAL A 338 2.06 -2.48 -25.48
N ARG A 339 2.86 -3.12 -24.62
CA ARG A 339 4.33 -3.13 -24.74
C ARG A 339 4.83 -3.65 -26.08
N ALA A 340 4.18 -4.68 -26.62
CA ALA A 340 4.55 -5.25 -27.92
C ALA A 340 4.20 -4.33 -29.12
N ALA A 341 3.41 -3.28 -28.90
CA ALA A 341 2.99 -2.32 -29.93
C ALA A 341 3.70 -0.96 -29.82
N LEU A 342 4.56 -0.77 -28.82
CA LEU A 342 5.50 0.35 -28.70
C LEU A 342 6.74 0.09 -29.58
#